data_AF-A0A813IBE4-F1
#
_entry.id   AF-A0A813IBE4-F1
#
_cell.length_a   1.000
_cell.length_b   1.000
_cell.length_c   1.000
_cell.angle_alpha   90.00
_cell.angle_beta   90.00
_cell.angle_gamma   90.00
#
_symmetry.space_group_name_H-M   'P 1'
#
loop_
_entity.id
_entity.type
_entity.pdbx_description
1 polymer ?
#
loop_
_entity_poly.entity_id
_entity_poly.type
_entity_poly.pdbx_seq_one_letter_code
_entity_poly.pdbx_strand_id
1 'polypeptide(L)'
;VNKLLYVRPLKTRYVGAVGDVVVGRIVEVQTERWAVDVGTAQLAYLHIGAIQLPGNVQRRRTDEDTLRMREFFEENDLISAEVQKVGETGELALQTRSNRYGKLQNGALANLPSVYVRLWGHLIGV
;
A
#
# COMPACT_ATOMS: atom_id res chain seq x y z
N VAL A 1 34.79 7.94 7.51
CA VAL A 1 33.37 7.59 7.79
C VAL A 1 32.68 7.43 6.44
N ASN A 2 31.80 6.42 6.27
CA ASN A 2 31.26 5.84 5.01
C ASN A 2 32.24 4.94 4.21
N LYS A 3 32.27 3.65 4.57
CA LYS A 3 32.92 2.55 3.83
C LYS A 3 31.90 1.50 3.36
N LEU A 4 30.77 1.94 2.79
CA LEU A 4 29.77 1.01 2.26
C LEU A 4 30.02 0.77 0.76
N LEU A 5 30.44 -0.44 0.42
CA LEU A 5 30.43 -0.91 -0.96
C LEU A 5 29.13 -1.68 -1.19
N TYR A 6 28.37 -1.33 -2.23
CA TYR A 6 27.15 -2.04 -2.61
C TYR A 6 27.09 -2.22 -4.12
N VAL A 7 26.37 -3.26 -4.56
CA VAL A 7 26.10 -3.53 -5.96
C VAL A 7 24.64 -3.22 -6.25
N ARG A 8 24.39 -2.35 -7.23
CA ARG A 8 23.03 -2.07 -7.71
C ARG A 8 22.69 -3.03 -8.86
N PRO A 9 21.70 -3.93 -8.72
CA PRO A 9 21.32 -4.84 -9.79
C PRO A 9 20.72 -4.07 -10.97
N LEU A 10 20.87 -4.61 -12.19
CA LEU A 10 20.31 -3.99 -13.41
C LEU A 10 18.78 -4.06 -13.47
N LYS A 11 18.17 -5.09 -12.85
CA LYS A 11 16.72 -5.25 -12.70
C LYS A 11 16.42 -5.63 -11.26
N THR A 12 15.50 -4.93 -10.63
CA THR A 12 15.03 -5.25 -9.29
C THR A 12 13.52 -5.18 -9.25
N ARG A 13 12.89 -6.00 -8.41
CA ARG A 13 11.52 -5.73 -7.96
C ARG A 13 11.52 -4.43 -7.15
N TYR A 14 10.34 -3.88 -6.93
CA TYR A 14 10.20 -2.76 -6.01
C TYR A 14 10.64 -3.21 -4.61
N VAL A 15 11.48 -2.40 -3.96
CA VAL A 15 11.92 -2.58 -2.58
C VAL A 15 11.36 -1.39 -1.83
N GLY A 16 10.34 -1.64 -0.99
CA GLY A 16 9.64 -0.57 -0.31
C GLY A 16 10.49 0.08 0.78
N ALA A 17 10.36 1.40 0.90
CA ALA A 17 10.89 2.19 2.01
C ALA A 17 9.73 2.81 2.80
N VAL A 18 9.94 3.08 4.08
CA VAL A 18 8.96 3.78 4.92
C VAL A 18 8.70 5.17 4.35
N GLY A 19 7.42 5.51 4.17
CA GLY A 19 6.96 6.77 3.58
C GLY A 19 6.75 6.74 2.07
N ASP A 20 7.07 5.63 1.40
CA ASP A 20 6.76 5.49 -0.03
C ASP A 20 5.25 5.44 -0.27
N VAL A 21 4.78 6.17 -1.28
CA VAL A 21 3.40 6.09 -1.76
C VAL A 21 3.33 5.11 -2.90
N VAL A 22 2.49 4.10 -2.75
CA VAL A 22 2.38 2.97 -3.67
C VAL A 22 0.94 2.78 -4.13
N VAL A 23 0.81 2.28 -5.35
CA VAL A 23 -0.45 1.77 -5.88
C VAL A 23 -0.38 0.26 -5.86
N GLY A 24 -1.40 -0.37 -5.28
CA GLY A 24 -1.48 -1.81 -5.17
C GLY A 24 -2.85 -2.35 -5.54
N ARG A 25 -2.91 -3.63 -5.91
CA ARG A 25 -4.14 -4.36 -6.19
C ARG A 25 -4.44 -5.31 -5.05
N ILE A 26 -5.67 -5.32 -4.55
CA ILE A 26 -6.09 -6.28 -3.53
C ILE A 26 -6.16 -7.67 -4.16
N VAL A 27 -5.41 -8.61 -3.59
CA VAL A 27 -5.35 -10.01 -4.03
C VAL A 27 -6.38 -10.84 -3.28
N GLU A 28 -6.47 -10.64 -1.96
CA GLU A 28 -7.39 -11.37 -1.10
C GLU A 28 -7.74 -10.58 0.16
N VAL A 29 -8.91 -10.89 0.71
CA VAL A 29 -9.39 -10.36 1.99
C VAL A 29 -9.18 -11.44 3.06
N GLN A 30 -8.32 -11.17 4.04
CA GLN A 30 -8.06 -12.04 5.18
C GLN A 30 -8.74 -11.49 6.44
N THR A 31 -8.68 -12.25 7.55
CA THR A 31 -9.14 -11.78 8.86
C THR A 31 -8.33 -10.55 9.30
N GLU A 32 -9.00 -9.42 9.51
CA GLU A 32 -8.43 -8.13 9.98
C GLU A 32 -7.40 -7.45 9.05
N ARG A 33 -7.14 -8.00 7.85
CA ARG A 33 -6.21 -7.40 6.89
C ARG A 33 -6.53 -7.77 5.44
N TRP A 34 -6.07 -6.93 4.51
CA TRP A 34 -6.06 -7.22 3.07
C TRP A 34 -4.64 -7.53 2.61
N ALA A 35 -4.51 -8.53 1.74
CA ALA A 35 -3.27 -8.77 1.01
C ALA A 35 -3.29 -7.96 -0.30
N VAL A 36 -2.20 -7.24 -0.55
CA VAL A 36 -2.10 -6.27 -1.63
C VAL A 36 -0.85 -6.56 -2.45
N ASP A 37 -1.01 -6.72 -3.76
CA ASP A 37 0.10 -6.80 -4.70
C ASP A 37 0.58 -5.40 -5.09
N VAL A 38 1.85 -5.12 -4.77
CA VAL A 38 2.54 -3.84 -5.03
C VAL A 38 3.76 -4.07 -5.94
N GLY A 39 3.94 -5.28 -6.50
CA GLY A 39 5.09 -5.60 -7.34
C GLY A 39 6.41 -5.80 -6.57
N THR A 40 6.32 -5.98 -5.25
CA THR A 40 7.41 -6.44 -4.36
C THR A 40 7.65 -7.95 -4.49
N ALA A 41 8.64 -8.47 -3.76
CA ALA A 41 8.90 -9.92 -3.72
C ALA A 41 7.83 -10.69 -2.93
N GLN A 42 7.21 -10.04 -1.95
CA GLN A 42 6.14 -10.57 -1.09
C GLN A 42 4.92 -9.65 -1.17
N LEU A 43 3.73 -10.18 -0.86
CA LEU A 43 2.52 -9.37 -0.77
C LEU A 43 2.63 -8.39 0.41
N ALA A 44 2.12 -7.18 0.19
CA ALA A 44 1.97 -6.18 1.24
C ALA A 44 0.66 -6.44 2.00
N TYR A 45 0.58 -5.95 3.24
CA TYR A 45 -0.61 -6.08 4.07
C TYR A 45 -1.14 -4.71 4.48
N LEU A 46 -2.45 -4.53 4.31
CA LEU A 46 -3.18 -3.39 4.82
C LEU A 46 -4.06 -3.86 5.98
N HIS A 47 -3.80 -3.38 7.19
CA HIS A 47 -4.64 -3.73 8.35
C HIS A 47 -5.92 -2.90 8.37
N ILE A 48 -7.02 -3.47 8.84
CA ILE A 48 -8.29 -2.75 9.06
C ILE A 48 -8.10 -1.52 9.98
N GLY A 49 -7.21 -1.61 10.97
CA GLY A 49 -6.86 -0.49 11.85
C GLY A 49 -5.97 0.59 11.22
N ALA A 50 -5.52 0.39 9.98
CA ALA A 50 -4.66 1.30 9.24
C ALA A 50 -5.42 2.07 8.13
N ILE A 51 -6.71 1.81 7.96
CA ILE A 51 -7.58 2.52 7.02
C ILE A 51 -8.34 3.65 7.71
N GLN A 52 -8.77 4.64 6.92
CA GLN A 52 -9.69 5.67 7.38
C GLN A 52 -11.13 5.19 7.19
N LEU A 53 -11.82 4.94 8.29
CA LEU A 53 -13.24 4.56 8.26
C LEU A 53 -14.10 5.79 7.87
N PRO A 54 -15.11 5.62 6.99
CA PRO A 54 -16.02 6.69 6.61
C PRO A 54 -16.76 7.20 7.84
N GLY A 55 -16.68 8.52 8.07
CA GLY A 55 -17.36 9.21 9.16
C GLY A 55 -16.46 10.06 10.06
N ASN A 56 -15.13 10.00 9.94
CA ASN A 56 -14.16 10.80 10.73
C ASN A 56 -14.27 10.73 12.26
N VAL A 57 -15.22 9.95 12.78
CA VAL A 57 -15.29 9.59 14.18
C VAL A 57 -14.18 8.57 14.38
N GLN A 58 -13.35 8.79 15.38
CA GLN A 58 -12.47 7.79 15.97
C GLN A 58 -13.36 6.71 16.62
N ARG A 59 -14.17 6.00 15.82
CA ARG A 59 -15.03 4.93 16.29
C ARG A 59 -14.10 3.89 16.88
N ARG A 60 -14.37 3.55 18.14
CA ARG A 60 -13.77 2.40 18.78
C ARG A 60 -13.94 1.22 17.81
N ARG A 61 -12.82 0.58 17.47
CA ARG A 61 -12.76 -0.64 16.65
C ARG A 61 -13.89 -1.55 17.10
N THR A 62 -14.92 -1.70 16.28
CA THR A 62 -16.07 -2.54 16.62
C THR A 62 -15.94 -3.81 15.79
N ASP A 63 -16.21 -4.98 16.37
CA ASP A 63 -16.08 -6.28 15.70
C ASP A 63 -16.95 -6.38 14.41
N GLU A 64 -17.95 -5.51 14.28
CA GLU A 64 -18.77 -5.33 13.08
C GLU A 64 -17.98 -4.85 11.85
N ASP A 65 -16.89 -4.08 12.03
CA ASP A 65 -16.07 -3.60 10.91
C ASP A 65 -15.26 -4.75 10.28
N THR A 66 -14.88 -5.75 11.09
CA THR A 66 -14.20 -6.97 10.63
C THR A 66 -15.13 -7.82 9.74
N LEU A 67 -16.44 -7.79 10.01
CA LEU A 67 -17.45 -8.46 9.20
C LEU A 67 -17.73 -7.74 7.87
N ARG A 68 -17.48 -6.42 7.81
CA ARG A 68 -17.72 -5.56 6.64
C ARG A 68 -16.45 -5.23 5.85
N MET A 69 -15.36 -5.96 6.05
CA MET A 69 -14.10 -5.71 5.31
C MET A 69 -14.27 -5.72 3.79
N ARG A 70 -15.13 -6.61 3.26
CA ARG A 70 -15.44 -6.68 1.83
C ARG A 70 -16.21 -5.46 1.31
N GLU A 71 -16.87 -4.68 2.17
CA GLU A 71 -17.57 -3.46 1.75
C GLU A 71 -16.60 -2.29 1.47
N PHE A 72 -15.44 -2.28 2.14
CA PHE A 72 -14.41 -1.26 1.91
C PHE A 72 -13.57 -1.57 0.66
N PHE A 73 -13.15 -2.83 0.58
CA PHE A 73 -12.09 -3.28 -0.31
C PHE A 73 -12.34 -4.75 -0.68
N GLU A 74 -12.56 -4.99 -1.96
CA GLU A 74 -12.78 -6.32 -2.52
C GLU A 74 -11.59 -6.77 -3.38
N GLU A 75 -11.60 -8.06 -3.74
CA GLU A 75 -10.58 -8.63 -4.62
C GLU A 75 -10.54 -7.89 -5.96
N ASN A 76 -9.35 -7.62 -6.46
CA ASN A 76 -9.05 -6.85 -7.67
C ASN A 76 -9.22 -5.33 -7.58
N ASP A 77 -9.64 -4.78 -6.44
CA ASP A 77 -9.65 -3.34 -6.25
C ASP A 77 -8.24 -2.75 -6.29
N LEU A 78 -8.13 -1.58 -6.92
CA LEU A 78 -6.92 -0.78 -6.89
C LEU A 78 -6.98 0.22 -5.73
N ILE A 79 -5.89 0.29 -4.97
CA ILE A 79 -5.76 1.18 -3.83
C ILE A 79 -4.48 1.99 -3.92
N SER A 80 -4.54 3.23 -3.45
CA SER A 80 -3.34 4.01 -3.11
C SER A 80 -3.10 3.93 -1.61
N ALA A 81 -1.87 3.63 -1.21
CA ALA A 81 -1.49 3.51 0.19
C ALA A 81 -0.05 3.97 0.41
N GLU A 82 0.27 4.29 1.66
CA GLU A 82 1.62 4.63 2.09
C GLU A 82 2.24 3.46 2.84
N VAL A 83 3.54 3.21 2.63
CA VAL A 83 4.31 2.22 3.38
C VAL A 83 4.58 2.75 4.79
N GLN A 84 3.89 2.20 5.78
CA GLN A 84 4.04 2.56 7.18
C GLN A 84 5.28 1.91 7.81
N LYS A 85 5.50 0.63 7.50
CA LYS A 85 6.59 -0.17 8.07
C LYS A 85 7.04 -1.21 7.07
N VAL A 86 8.35 -1.49 7.09
CA VAL A 86 8.97 -2.59 6.35
C VAL A 86 9.41 -3.63 7.38
N GLY A 87 8.96 -4.87 7.23
CA GLY A 87 9.35 -6.01 8.05
C GLY A 87 10.77 -6.46 7.72
N GLU A 88 11.36 -7.27 8.60
CA GLU A 88 12.74 -7.77 8.45
C GLU A 88 12.93 -8.64 7.19
N THR A 89 11.87 -9.33 6.78
CA THR A 89 11.81 -10.19 5.58
C THR A 89 11.45 -9.42 4.30
N GLY A 90 11.19 -8.11 4.39
CA GLY A 90 10.76 -7.28 3.26
C GLY A 90 9.24 -7.19 3.08
N GLU A 91 8.45 -7.73 4.01
CA GLU A 91 7.00 -7.53 4.05
C GLU A 91 6.66 -6.06 4.26
N LEU A 92 5.70 -5.52 3.51
CA LEU A 92 5.29 -4.12 3.62
C LEU A 92 3.97 -4.02 4.38
N ALA A 93 3.95 -3.22 5.44
CA ALA A 93 2.73 -2.81 6.11
C ALA A 93 2.27 -1.46 5.54
N LEU A 94 1.04 -1.42 5.02
CA LEU A 94 0.45 -0.28 4.37
C LEU A 94 -0.52 0.47 5.29
N GLN A 95 -0.71 1.76 5.04
CA GLN A 95 -1.72 2.60 5.69
C GLN A 95 -2.41 3.53 4.69
N THR A 96 -3.68 3.85 4.94
CA THR A 96 -4.47 4.81 4.15
C THR A 96 -5.12 5.88 5.04
N ARG A 97 -4.41 6.33 6.08
CA ARG A 97 -4.91 7.30 7.09
C ARG A 97 -5.09 8.75 6.59
N SER A 98 -4.74 9.03 5.34
CA SER A 98 -4.86 10.36 4.76
C SER A 98 -5.99 10.39 3.74
N ASN A 99 -6.74 11.50 3.67
CA ASN A 99 -7.83 11.71 2.72
C ASN A 99 -7.41 11.68 1.22
N ARG A 100 -6.10 11.55 0.94
CA ARG A 100 -5.53 11.39 -0.40
C ARG A 100 -5.31 9.92 -0.80
N TYR A 101 -5.48 8.99 0.14
CA TYR A 101 -5.23 7.57 -0.04
C TYR A 101 -6.54 6.78 0.11
N GLY A 102 -6.73 5.74 -0.71
CA GLY A 102 -7.96 4.96 -0.70
C GLY A 102 -8.20 4.20 -2.00
N LYS A 103 -9.45 3.78 -2.21
CA LYS A 103 -9.87 3.08 -3.43
C LYS A 103 -9.74 4.01 -4.63
N LEU A 104 -9.00 3.59 -5.64
CA LEU A 104 -8.84 4.31 -6.89
C LEU A 104 -9.99 3.91 -7.83
N GLN A 105 -10.81 4.88 -8.20
CA GLN A 105 -11.91 4.72 -9.16
C GLN A 105 -11.70 5.69 -10.32
N ASN A 106 -12.24 5.36 -11.49
CA ASN A 106 -12.25 6.22 -12.68
C ASN A 106 -10.83 6.61 -13.17
N GLY A 107 -10.02 5.63 -13.54
CA GLY A 107 -8.69 5.87 -14.11
C GLY A 107 -8.16 4.66 -14.89
N ALA A 108 -6.95 4.81 -15.44
CA ALA A 108 -6.21 3.73 -16.09
C ALA A 108 -4.92 3.43 -15.31
N LEU A 109 -4.62 2.15 -15.11
CA LEU A 109 -3.38 1.71 -14.48
C LEU A 109 -2.32 1.47 -15.57
N ALA A 110 -1.20 2.17 -15.49
CA ALA A 110 -0.02 1.91 -16.32
C ALA A 110 1.09 1.29 -15.48
N ASN A 111 1.52 0.07 -15.82
CA ASN A 111 2.62 -0.60 -15.12
C ASN A 111 3.95 -0.21 -15.76
N LEU A 112 4.81 0.45 -14.98
CA LEU A 112 6.17 0.80 -15.37
C LEU A 112 7.17 0.12 -14.43
N PRO A 113 8.38 -0.22 -14.90
CA PRO A 113 9.43 -0.72 -14.02
C PRO A 113 9.74 0.29 -12.92
N SER A 114 9.79 -0.17 -11.67
CA SER A 114 10.00 0.68 -10.48
C SER A 114 11.29 1.52 -10.53
N VAL A 115 12.27 1.12 -11.34
CA VAL A 115 13.51 1.86 -11.59
C VAL A 115 13.28 3.26 -12.16
N TYR A 116 12.18 3.46 -12.90
CA TYR A 116 11.83 4.75 -13.52
C TYR A 116 11.05 5.69 -12.61
N VAL A 117 10.61 5.23 -11.43
CA VAL A 117 9.75 5.98 -10.51
C VAL A 117 10.56 6.33 -9.25
N ARG A 118 11.25 7.48 -9.28
CA ARG A 118 12.07 8.00 -8.16
C ARG A 118 12.05 9.54 -8.03
N LEU A 119 10.98 10.20 -8.44
CA LEU A 119 10.89 11.66 -8.42
C LEU A 119 10.03 12.18 -7.26
N TRP A 120 10.34 13.38 -6.76
CA TRP A 120 9.57 14.06 -5.73
C TRP A 120 8.21 14.50 -6.29
N GLY A 121 7.12 13.99 -5.72
CA GLY A 121 5.73 14.27 -6.12
C GLY A 121 5.13 13.18 -7.02
N HIS A 122 4.47 12.19 -6.42
CA HIS A 122 3.84 11.05 -7.13
C HIS A 122 2.34 11.27 -7.44
N LEU A 123 1.74 12.35 -6.94
CA LEU A 123 0.36 12.76 -7.22
C LEU A 123 0.40 14.01 -8.09
N ILE A 124 0.10 13.85 -9.39
CA ILE A 124 -0.20 14.96 -10.27
C ILE A 124 -1.72 15.10 -10.29
N GLY A 125 -2.24 16.08 -9.58
CA GLY A 125 -3.66 16.42 -9.63
C GLY A 125 -4.03 16.92 -11.02
N VAL A 126 -5.17 16.46 -11.53
CA VAL A 126 -5.89 17.11 -12.64
C VAL A 126 -6.79 18.18 -12.03
#